data_AF-A0A815TSJ7-F1
#
_entry.id   AF-A0A815TSJ7-F1
#
_cell.length_a   1.000
_cell.length_b   1.000
_cell.length_c   1.000
_cell.angle_alpha   90.00
_cell.angle_beta   90.00
_cell.angle_gamma   90.00
#
_symmetry.space_group_name_H-M   'P 1'
#
loop_
_entity.id
_entity.type
_entity.pdbx_description
1 polymer ?
#
loop_
_entity_poly.entity_id
_entity_poly.type
_entity_poly.pdbx_seq_one_letter_code
_entity_poly.pdbx_strand_id
1 'polypeptide(L)'
;MNALSQRIRAHVMAFEYPSYGLCKGPIEPTEETINNHAERAYSFARDTLQWPSDRILVYGHSMGSGPACHVAATKAVGGLILKSPYKSLRNVIQEKIWIFSKLFSCPNWNNQEAMKHIQCPTLFIHG
;
A
#
# COMPACT_ATOMS: atom_id res chain seq x y z
N MET A 1 8.77 -1.42 15.22
CA MET A 1 7.31 -1.16 15.26
C MET A 1 6.80 -0.81 16.66
N ASN A 2 7.27 -1.44 17.74
CA ASN A 2 6.79 -1.15 19.11
C ASN A 2 6.86 0.32 19.53
N ALA A 3 8.00 0.99 19.29
CA ALA A 3 8.14 2.41 19.63
C ALA A 3 7.15 3.33 18.87
N LEU A 4 6.87 3.01 17.60
CA LEU A 4 5.87 3.75 16.80
C LEU A 4 4.48 3.52 17.39
N SER A 5 4.10 2.26 17.59
CA SER A 5 2.82 1.85 18.16
C SER A 5 2.54 2.53 19.50
N GLN A 6 3.53 2.60 20.40
CA GLN A 6 3.42 3.30 21.68
C GLN A 6 3.24 4.81 21.52
N ARG A 7 3.97 5.44 20.61
CA ARG A 7 3.88 6.90 20.37
C ARG A 7 2.53 7.31 19.79
N ILE A 8 2.00 6.55 18.84
CA ILE A 8 0.72 6.87 18.19
C ILE A 8 -0.48 6.23 18.90
N ARG A 9 -0.24 5.38 19.91
CA ARG A 9 -1.24 4.62 20.65
C ARG A 9 -2.19 3.84 19.74
N ALA A 10 -1.62 3.17 18.74
CA ALA A 10 -2.35 2.33 17.81
C ALA A 10 -1.60 1.04 17.50
N HIS A 11 -2.33 -0.02 17.15
CA HIS A 11 -1.74 -1.23 16.61
C HIS A 11 -1.15 -0.93 15.23
N VAL A 12 0.03 -1.48 14.94
CA VAL A 12 0.67 -1.35 13.63
C VAL A 12 0.84 -2.74 13.06
N MET A 13 0.29 -2.96 11.87
CA MET A 13 0.49 -4.16 11.09
C MET A 13 1.35 -3.82 9.87
N ALA A 14 2.35 -4.65 9.61
CA ALA A 14 3.15 -4.58 8.40
C ALA A 14 3.16 -5.97 7.77
N PHE A 15 3.16 -6.02 6.45
CA PHE A 15 3.23 -7.24 5.67
C PHE A 15 4.28 -7.07 4.59
N GLU A 16 4.76 -8.19 4.06
CA GLU A 16 5.79 -8.19 3.02
C GLU A 16 5.16 -8.40 1.64
N TYR A 17 5.71 -7.69 0.66
CA TYR A 17 5.40 -7.93 -0.75
C TYR A 17 6.07 -9.24 -1.22
N PRO A 18 5.54 -9.87 -2.28
CA PRO A 18 6.23 -10.97 -2.93
C PRO A 18 7.70 -10.63 -3.20
N SER A 19 8.58 -11.62 -3.05
CA SER A 19 10.04 -11.50 -3.23
C SER A 19 10.79 -10.64 -2.20
N TYR A 20 10.12 -10.06 -1.20
CA TYR A 20 10.76 -9.34 -0.09
C TYR A 20 10.85 -10.19 1.19
N GLY A 21 11.91 -10.00 1.97
CA GLY A 21 12.02 -10.50 3.34
C GLY A 21 11.85 -12.01 3.52
N LEU A 22 10.83 -12.42 4.26
CA LEU A 22 10.36 -13.79 4.48
C LEU A 22 9.45 -14.29 3.35
N CYS A 23 8.82 -13.40 2.57
CA CYS A 23 8.06 -13.74 1.36
C CYS A 23 8.96 -14.06 0.15
N LYS A 24 10.06 -14.79 0.38
CA LYS A 24 10.93 -15.32 -0.69
C LYS A 24 10.27 -16.56 -1.29
N GLY A 25 10.08 -16.56 -2.60
CA GLY A 25 9.45 -17.66 -3.31
C GLY A 25 9.31 -17.34 -4.80
N PRO A 26 8.73 -18.26 -5.59
CA PRO A 26 8.64 -18.13 -7.04
C PRO A 26 7.59 -17.10 -7.51
N ILE A 27 6.96 -16.36 -6.58
CA ILE A 27 5.91 -15.40 -6.91
C ILE A 27 6.58 -14.10 -7.35
N GLU A 28 6.42 -13.80 -8.63
CA GLU A 28 6.85 -12.54 -9.23
C GLU A 28 6.11 -11.34 -8.61
N PRO A 29 6.81 -10.25 -8.24
CA PRO A 29 6.22 -9.07 -7.62
C PRO A 29 5.53 -8.17 -8.65
N THR A 30 4.43 -8.66 -9.22
CA THR A 30 3.53 -7.91 -10.10
C THR A 30 2.56 -7.02 -9.32
N GLU A 31 1.90 -6.08 -10.00
CA GLU A 31 0.83 -5.26 -9.40
C GLU A 31 -0.26 -6.12 -8.76
N GLU A 32 -0.74 -7.12 -9.49
CA GLU A 32 -1.78 -8.03 -9.03
C GLU A 32 -1.37 -8.80 -7.76
N THR A 33 -0.16 -9.38 -7.76
CA THR A 33 0.30 -10.18 -6.61
C THR A 33 0.55 -9.32 -5.37
N ILE A 34 1.04 -8.09 -5.55
CA ILE A 34 1.22 -7.12 -4.47
C ILE A 34 -0.14 -6.67 -3.93
N ASN A 35 -1.11 -6.38 -4.81
CA ASN A 35 -2.48 -6.06 -4.41
C ASN A 35 -3.12 -7.21 -3.62
N ASN A 36 -2.95 -8.45 -4.09
CA ASN A 36 -3.43 -9.64 -3.39
C ASN A 36 -2.84 -9.77 -1.98
N HIS A 37 -1.55 -9.49 -1.78
CA HIS A 37 -0.93 -9.47 -0.45
C HIS A 37 -1.51 -8.37 0.43
N ALA A 38 -1.73 -7.17 -0.11
CA ALA A 38 -2.33 -6.06 0.63
C ALA A 38 -3.79 -6.35 1.04
N GLU A 39 -4.58 -6.95 0.14
CA GLU A 39 -5.94 -7.37 0.44
C GLU A 39 -5.98 -8.47 1.50
N ARG A 40 -5.06 -9.44 1.45
CA ARG A 40 -4.94 -10.48 2.49
C ARG A 40 -4.60 -9.89 3.86
N ALA A 41 -3.71 -8.91 3.92
CA ALA A 41 -3.40 -8.22 5.17
C ALA A 41 -4.63 -7.48 5.73
N TYR A 42 -5.39 -6.81 4.86
CA TYR A 42 -6.65 -6.16 5.24
C TYR A 42 -7.70 -7.18 5.74
N SER A 43 -7.91 -8.28 5.02
CA SER A 43 -8.82 -9.35 5.42
C SER A 43 -8.38 -10.00 6.74
N PHE A 44 -7.08 -10.20 6.97
CA PHE A 44 -6.61 -10.68 8.27
C PHE A 44 -6.98 -9.72 9.40
N ALA A 45 -6.82 -8.41 9.22
CA ALA A 45 -7.23 -7.41 10.21
C ALA A 45 -8.76 -7.38 10.43
N ARG A 46 -9.56 -7.49 9.36
CA ARG A 46 -11.03 -7.44 9.43
C ARG A 46 -11.66 -8.72 9.93
N ASP A 47 -11.24 -9.86 9.40
CA ASP A 47 -11.96 -11.12 9.51
C ASP A 47 -11.36 -11.99 10.62
N THR A 48 -10.04 -11.93 10.82
CA THR A 48 -9.35 -12.69 11.88
C THR A 48 -9.20 -11.88 13.17
N LEU A 49 -8.69 -10.65 13.09
CA LEU A 49 -8.54 -9.79 14.27
C LEU A 49 -9.83 -9.04 14.65
N GLN A 50 -10.85 -9.10 13.80
CA GLN A 50 -12.16 -8.48 14.01
C GLN A 50 -12.12 -6.96 14.26
N TRP A 51 -11.11 -6.26 13.73
CA TRP A 51 -11.04 -4.81 13.87
C TRP A 51 -12.07 -4.13 12.97
N PRO A 52 -12.92 -3.22 13.47
CA PRO A 52 -13.94 -2.56 12.67
C PRO A 52 -13.28 -1.70 11.56
N SER A 53 -13.85 -1.70 10.35
CA SER A 53 -13.25 -1.08 9.16
C SER A 53 -12.99 0.43 9.34
N ASP A 54 -13.86 1.12 10.06
CA ASP A 54 -13.75 2.54 10.40
C ASP A 54 -12.59 2.85 11.36
N ARG A 55 -11.96 1.83 11.96
CA ARG A 55 -10.74 1.95 12.78
C ARG A 55 -9.49 1.41 12.11
N ILE A 56 -9.57 1.04 10.83
CA ILE A 56 -8.40 0.63 10.04
C ILE A 56 -7.94 1.81 9.20
N LEU A 57 -6.72 2.27 9.43
CA LEU A 57 -6.04 3.26 8.60
C LEU A 57 -5.05 2.56 7.68
N VAL A 58 -5.12 2.84 6.39
CA VAL A 58 -4.18 2.32 5.40
C VAL A 58 -3.07 3.34 5.20
N TYR A 59 -1.82 2.89 5.28
CA TYR A 59 -0.63 3.74 5.12
C TYR A 59 0.19 3.29 3.91
N GLY A 60 0.46 4.22 3.00
CA GLY A 60 1.32 4.00 1.83
C GLY A 60 2.49 4.99 1.79
N HIS A 61 3.70 4.50 1.61
CA HIS A 61 4.90 5.33 1.45
C HIS A 61 5.62 5.01 0.14
N SER A 62 5.92 6.03 -0.67
CA SER A 62 6.59 5.88 -1.96
C SER A 62 5.89 4.80 -2.79
N MET A 63 6.57 3.71 -3.21
CA MET A 63 5.97 2.56 -3.92
C MET A 63 4.72 2.00 -3.23
N GLY A 64 4.69 2.01 -1.89
CA GLY A 64 3.54 1.51 -1.13
C GLY A 64 2.27 2.33 -1.28
N SER A 65 2.30 3.51 -1.92
CA SER A 65 1.08 4.26 -2.24
C SER A 65 0.19 3.52 -3.24
N GLY A 66 0.77 2.71 -4.14
CA GLY A 66 0.04 1.84 -5.08
C GLY A 66 -0.97 0.92 -4.41
N PRO A 67 -0.50 -0.10 -3.67
CA PRO A 67 -1.38 -1.03 -2.99
C PRO A 67 -2.24 -0.36 -1.90
N ALA A 68 -1.76 0.72 -1.28
CA ALA A 68 -2.56 1.47 -0.30
C ALA A 68 -3.79 2.13 -0.96
N CYS A 69 -3.60 2.79 -2.10
CA CYS A 69 -4.69 3.34 -2.90
C CYS A 69 -5.64 2.25 -3.39
N HIS A 70 -5.11 1.11 -3.86
CA HIS A 70 -5.92 -0.04 -4.28
C HIS A 70 -6.84 -0.54 -3.16
N VAL A 71 -6.30 -0.77 -1.95
CA VAL A 71 -7.11 -1.22 -0.80
C VAL A 71 -8.16 -0.18 -0.43
N ALA A 72 -7.79 1.10 -0.34
CA ALA A 72 -8.74 2.16 0.03
C ALA A 72 -9.82 2.41 -1.04
N ALA A 73 -9.55 2.09 -2.31
CA ALA A 73 -10.50 2.20 -3.42
C ALA A 73 -11.49 1.02 -3.47
N THR A 74 -11.10 -0.14 -2.95
CA THR A 74 -11.87 -1.40 -3.09
C THR A 74 -12.47 -1.89 -1.77
N LYS A 75 -12.01 -1.40 -0.63
CA LYS A 75 -12.46 -1.81 0.72
C LYS A 75 -12.85 -0.59 1.55
N ALA A 76 -13.77 -0.79 2.50
CA ALA A 76 -14.11 0.23 3.48
C ALA A 76 -12.97 0.39 4.51
N VAL A 77 -12.43 1.60 4.64
CA VAL A 77 -11.36 1.91 5.60
C VAL A 77 -11.67 3.22 6.32
N GLY A 78 -11.18 3.40 7.54
CA GLY A 78 -11.36 4.62 8.33
C GLY A 78 -10.59 5.82 7.77
N GLY A 79 -9.53 5.56 7.00
CA GLY A 79 -8.77 6.60 6.33
C GLY A 79 -7.55 6.07 5.58
N LEU A 80 -7.03 6.90 4.69
CA LEU A 80 -5.84 6.65 3.90
C LEU A 80 -4.77 7.70 4.20
N ILE A 81 -3.54 7.28 4.47
CA ILE A 81 -2.39 8.15 4.68
C ILE A 81 -1.35 7.84 3.60
N LEU A 82 -1.02 8.85 2.80
CA LEU A 82 -0.05 8.74 1.73
C LEU A 82 1.15 9.66 2.00
N LYS A 83 2.33 9.07 2.18
CA LYS A 83 3.59 9.80 2.35
C LYS A 83 4.45 9.70 1.10
N SER A 84 4.82 10.86 0.55
CA SER A 84 5.57 10.98 -0.70
C SER A 84 5.02 10.07 -1.81
N PRO A 85 3.69 10.07 -2.07
CA PRO A 85 3.10 9.19 -3.07
C PRO A 85 3.49 9.64 -4.48
N TYR A 86 3.44 8.69 -5.42
CA TYR A 86 3.54 8.99 -6.85
C TYR A 86 2.16 8.92 -7.51
N LYS A 87 1.97 9.71 -8.58
CA LYS A 87 0.70 9.73 -9.34
C LYS A 87 0.52 8.45 -10.16
N SER A 88 1.56 8.04 -10.87
CA SER A 88 1.66 6.79 -11.63
C SER A 88 3.13 6.39 -11.74
N LEU A 89 3.43 5.09 -11.80
CA LEU A 89 4.84 4.64 -11.90
C LEU A 89 5.46 5.12 -13.23
N ARG A 90 4.64 5.24 -14.29
CA ARG A 90 5.04 5.81 -15.59
C ARG A 90 5.62 7.22 -15.47
N ASN A 91 5.04 8.07 -14.63
CA ASN A 91 5.56 9.43 -14.41
C ASN A 91 6.89 9.43 -13.63
N VAL A 92 7.09 8.45 -12.74
CA VAL A 92 8.34 8.30 -11.96
C VAL A 92 9.48 7.72 -12.81
N ILE A 93 9.18 6.77 -13.72
CA ILE A 93 10.15 6.16 -14.63
C ILE A 93 10.71 7.22 -15.61
N GLN A 94 9.87 8.15 -16.08
CA GLN A 94 10.33 9.25 -16.93
C GLN A 94 11.28 10.22 -16.22
N GLU A 95 11.17 10.35 -14.90
CA GLU A 95 11.95 11.33 -14.16
C GLU A 95 13.24 10.77 -13.53
N LYS A 96 13.29 9.53 -12.99
CA LYS A 96 14.47 9.14 -12.16
C LYS A 96 14.96 7.69 -12.11
N ILE A 97 14.29 6.64 -12.62
CA ILE A 97 14.69 5.28 -12.17
C ILE A 97 14.72 4.16 -13.24
N TRP A 98 15.80 4.13 -14.02
CA TRP A 98 16.21 3.02 -14.90
C TRP A 98 16.66 1.75 -14.14
N ILE A 99 16.97 1.87 -12.86
CA ILE A 99 17.41 0.73 -12.02
C ILE A 99 16.26 -0.24 -11.71
N PHE A 100 15.02 0.27 -11.56
CA PHE A 100 13.85 -0.60 -11.28
C PHE A 100 13.38 -1.35 -12.53
N SER A 101 13.52 -0.77 -13.73
CA SER A 101 13.10 -1.42 -14.98
C SER A 101 13.91 -2.66 -15.36
N LYS A 102 15.07 -2.89 -14.72
CA LYS A 102 15.91 -4.08 -14.97
C LYS A 102 15.68 -5.21 -13.98
N LEU A 103 15.01 -4.96 -12.85
CA LEU A 103 14.93 -5.93 -11.76
C LEU A 103 13.61 -6.70 -11.75
N PHE A 104 12.51 -6.11 -12.22
CA PHE A 104 11.18 -6.74 -12.26
C PHE A 104 10.28 -6.13 -13.35
N SER A 105 9.24 -6.84 -13.78
CA SER A 105 8.08 -6.24 -14.47
C SER A 105 7.46 -5.20 -13.54
N CYS A 106 7.82 -3.93 -13.70
CA CYS A 106 7.43 -2.86 -12.78
C CYS A 106 5.89 -2.80 -12.64
N PRO A 107 5.35 -2.96 -11.42
CA PRO A 107 3.92 -2.75 -11.15
C PRO A 107 3.47 -1.34 -11.56
N ASN A 108 2.34 -1.20 -12.26
CA ASN A 108 1.95 0.06 -12.90
C ASN A 108 0.66 0.64 -12.32
N TRP A 109 0.64 0.85 -11.00
CA TRP A 109 -0.50 1.48 -10.37
C TRP A 109 -0.78 2.88 -10.92
N ASN A 110 -2.02 3.11 -11.29
CA ASN A 110 -2.55 4.44 -11.58
C ASN A 110 -3.28 4.98 -10.35
N ASN A 111 -2.51 5.53 -9.40
CA ASN A 111 -3.06 6.04 -8.15
C ASN A 111 -4.06 7.17 -8.39
N GLN A 112 -3.87 7.97 -9.45
CA GLN A 112 -4.81 9.04 -9.81
C GLN A 112 -6.19 8.51 -10.17
N GLU A 113 -6.29 7.38 -10.89
CA GLU A 113 -7.57 6.74 -11.17
C GLU A 113 -8.15 6.08 -9.92
N ALA A 114 -7.34 5.36 -9.14
CA ALA A 114 -7.78 4.76 -7.89
C ALA A 114 -8.39 5.79 -6.92
N MET A 115 -7.78 6.99 -6.84
CA MET A 115 -8.28 8.10 -6.00
C MET A 115 -9.70 8.54 -6.32
N LYS A 116 -10.21 8.32 -7.54
CA LYS A 116 -11.61 8.64 -7.89
C LYS A 116 -12.62 7.74 -7.17
N HIS A 117 -12.19 6.57 -6.72
CA HIS A 117 -13.03 5.58 -6.06
C HIS A 117 -12.86 5.58 -4.53
N ILE A 118 -11.84 6.27 -4.00
CA ILE A 118 -11.59 6.36 -2.56
C ILE A 118 -12.60 7.31 -1.91
N GLN A 119 -13.36 6.79 -0.95
CA GLN A 119 -14.41 7.55 -0.23
C GLN A 119 -14.00 7.97 1.19
N CYS A 120 -12.90 7.43 1.72
CA CYS A 120 -12.46 7.72 3.09
C CYS A 120 -11.65 9.03 3.19
N PRO A 121 -11.58 9.66 4.38
CA PRO A 121 -10.66 10.76 4.64
C PRO A 121 -9.23 10.39 4.24
N THR A 122 -8.58 11.24 3.44
CA THR A 122 -7.24 10.97 2.91
C THR A 122 -6.28 12.09 3.29
N LEU A 123 -5.14 11.72 3.90
CA LEU A 123 -4.05 12.63 4.24
C LEU A 123 -2.88 12.44 3.26
N PHE A 124 -2.46 13.54 2.65
CA PHE A 124 -1.24 13.61 1.85
C PHE A 124 -0.11 14.28 2.64
N ILE A 125 1.04 13.62 2.72
CA ILE A 125 2.27 14.16 3.30
C ILE A 125 3.30 14.24 2.17
N HIS A 126 3.55 15.45 1.68
CA HIS A 126 4.62 15.73 0.71
C HIS A 126 5.67 16.67 1.31
N GLY A 127 6.89 16.62 0.77
CA GLY A 127 7.96 17.58 1.06
C GLY A 127 8.05 18.63 -0.02
#